data_AF-A0A7C3UAJ8-F1
#
_entry.id   AF-A0A7C3UAJ8-F1
#
_cell.length_a   1.000
_cell.length_b   1.000
_cell.length_c   1.000
_cell.angle_alpha   90.00
_cell.angle_beta   90.00
_cell.angle_gamma   90.00
#
_symmetry.space_group_name_H-M   'P 1'
#
loop_
_entity.id
_entity.type
_entity.pdbx_description
1 polymer ?
#
loop_
_entity_poly.entity_id
_entity_poly.type
_entity_poly.pdbx_seq_one_letter_code
_entity_poly.pdbx_strand_id
1 'polypeptide(L)'
;MSVPLFGIIGLAIRRLRSRPWLTALSLLGIVLAIGLVISIPVFAQGVSYLVLQDEMASLSQIKNRAPLTMRFYFAARRKPVTIAMVRDLQQQFARVIADKTGLPIREQIMYVEGPTMYLRSLPDGPQYDPEAYDLIATPLSFVVVENIESHIQIVDGRPFDQAVRGERMPIWIHEETGNLMGMQVGEVYNLYTQASDQPVPVYIAGIW
;
A
#
# COMPACT_ATOMS: atom_id res chain seq x y z
N MET A 1 -12.84 -65.00 15.42
CA MET A 1 -12.60 -65.45 14.03
C MET A 1 -12.27 -64.23 13.17
N SER A 2 -11.00 -63.94 12.96
CA SER A 2 -10.52 -62.87 12.08
C SER A 2 -10.47 -63.41 10.66
N VAL A 3 -11.45 -63.07 9.82
CA VAL A 3 -11.40 -63.42 8.41
C VAL A 3 -10.25 -62.62 7.78
N PRO A 4 -9.29 -63.25 7.09
CA PRO A 4 -8.15 -62.53 6.54
C PRO A 4 -8.63 -61.61 5.41
N LEU A 5 -8.71 -60.31 5.69
CA LEU A 5 -9.13 -59.25 4.75
C LEU A 5 -8.41 -59.34 3.40
N PHE A 6 -7.13 -59.70 3.41
CA PHE A 6 -6.32 -59.89 2.20
C PHE A 6 -6.83 -61.01 1.29
N GLY A 7 -7.39 -62.09 1.85
CA GLY A 7 -7.97 -63.19 1.09
C GLY A 7 -9.26 -62.79 0.37
N ILE A 8 -10.09 -61.97 1.02
CA ILE A 8 -11.35 -61.46 0.45
C ILE A 8 -11.07 -60.48 -0.69
N ILE A 9 -10.13 -59.54 -0.49
CA ILE A 9 -9.73 -58.56 -1.52
C ILE A 9 -9.15 -59.28 -2.74
N GLY A 10 -8.29 -60.29 -2.54
CA GLY A 10 -7.73 -61.09 -3.63
C GLY A 10 -8.81 -61.84 -4.45
N LEU A 11 -9.82 -62.40 -3.77
CA LEU A 11 -10.96 -63.05 -4.43
C LEU A 11 -11.83 -62.06 -5.22
N ALA A 12 -12.06 -60.86 -4.68
CA ALA A 12 -12.82 -59.80 -5.34
C ALA A 12 -12.13 -59.33 -6.63
N ILE A 13 -10.81 -59.10 -6.60
CA ILE A 13 -10.02 -58.70 -7.76
C ILE A 13 -10.03 -59.79 -8.84
N ARG A 14 -9.88 -61.06 -8.46
CA ARG A 14 -9.92 -62.18 -9.40
C ARG A 14 -11.29 -62.32 -10.06
N ARG A 15 -12.37 -62.00 -9.34
CA ARG A 15 -13.76 -61.98 -9.84
C ARG A 15 -14.05 -60.78 -10.75
N LEU A 16 -13.45 -59.63 -10.47
CA LEU A 16 -13.50 -58.46 -11.36
C LEU A 16 -12.83 -58.76 -12.71
N ARG A 17 -11.71 -59.48 -12.69
CA ARG A 17 -10.93 -59.84 -13.88
C ARG A 17 -11.62 -60.87 -14.80
N SER A 18 -12.56 -61.67 -14.28
CA SER A 18 -13.21 -62.73 -15.06
C SER A 18 -14.35 -62.24 -15.95
N ARG A 19 -14.87 -61.02 -15.75
CA ARG A 19 -15.94 -60.41 -16.56
C ARG A 19 -15.65 -58.92 -16.87
N PRO A 20 -14.58 -58.61 -17.63
CA PRO A 20 -14.05 -57.25 -17.77
C PRO A 20 -15.05 -56.26 -18.39
N TRP A 21 -15.92 -56.71 -19.31
CA TRP A 21 -16.89 -55.84 -19.96
C TRP A 21 -17.99 -55.32 -19.03
N LEU A 22 -18.54 -56.20 -18.19
CA LEU A 22 -19.55 -55.83 -17.18
C LEU A 22 -18.95 -54.91 -16.12
N THR A 23 -17.71 -55.18 -15.70
CA THR A 23 -16.97 -54.31 -14.79
C THR A 23 -16.73 -52.92 -15.40
N ALA A 24 -16.36 -52.85 -16.69
CA ALA A 24 -16.16 -51.59 -17.38
C ALA A 24 -17.45 -50.76 -17.48
N LEU A 25 -18.58 -51.38 -17.82
CA LEU A 25 -19.88 -50.68 -17.83
C LEU A 25 -20.27 -50.17 -16.44
N SER A 26 -20.06 -50.99 -15.39
CA SER A 26 -20.34 -50.57 -14.02
C SER A 26 -19.43 -49.43 -13.57
N LEU A 27 -18.14 -49.47 -13.91
CA LEU A 27 -17.19 -48.41 -13.63
C LEU A 27 -17.60 -47.11 -14.35
N LEU A 28 -17.98 -47.22 -15.62
CA LEU A 28 -18.43 -46.08 -16.42
C LEU A 28 -19.68 -45.43 -15.83
N GLY A 29 -20.65 -46.22 -15.36
CA GLY A 29 -21.83 -45.71 -14.66
C GLY A 29 -21.47 -44.96 -13.36
N ILE A 30 -20.52 -45.49 -12.59
CA ILE A 30 -20.02 -44.84 -11.36
C ILE A 30 -19.28 -43.54 -11.70
N VAL A 31 -18.40 -43.55 -12.70
CA VAL A 31 -17.66 -42.35 -13.13
C VAL A 31 -18.61 -41.28 -13.64
N LEU A 32 -19.62 -41.64 -14.44
CA LEU A 32 -20.65 -40.71 -14.90
C LEU A 32 -21.44 -40.12 -13.74
N ALA A 33 -21.90 -40.95 -12.81
CA ALA A 33 -22.63 -40.49 -11.64
C ALA A 33 -21.81 -39.52 -10.79
N ILE A 34 -20.54 -39.86 -10.50
CA ILE A 34 -19.63 -39.01 -9.72
C ILE A 34 -19.33 -37.71 -10.48
N GLY A 35 -19.02 -37.80 -11.78
CA GLY A 35 -18.72 -36.63 -12.60
C GLY A 35 -19.88 -35.65 -12.66
N LEU A 36 -21.10 -36.15 -12.79
CA LEU A 36 -22.31 -35.33 -12.85
C LEU A 36 -22.60 -34.66 -11.50
N VAL A 37 -22.38 -35.37 -10.38
CA VAL A 37 -22.51 -34.81 -9.02
C VAL A 37 -21.46 -33.74 -8.73
N ILE A 38 -20.22 -33.92 -9.16
CA ILE A 38 -19.11 -32.98 -8.89
C ILE A 38 -19.11 -31.79 -9.86
N SER A 39 -19.62 -31.96 -11.08
CA SER A 39 -19.59 -30.91 -12.10
C SER A 39 -20.29 -29.63 -11.66
N ILE A 40 -21.39 -29.73 -10.91
CA ILE A 40 -22.18 -28.57 -10.48
C ILE A 40 -21.40 -27.69 -9.48
N PRO A 41 -20.92 -28.19 -8.32
CA PRO A 41 -20.20 -27.35 -7.37
C PRO A 41 -18.87 -26.82 -7.95
N VAL A 42 -18.17 -27.61 -8.78
CA VAL A 42 -16.92 -27.17 -9.41
C VAL A 42 -17.17 -26.03 -10.40
N PHE A 43 -18.20 -26.16 -11.25
CA PHE A 43 -18.57 -25.09 -12.17
C PHE A 43 -18.99 -23.83 -11.42
N ALA A 44 -19.83 -23.96 -10.38
CA ALA A 44 -20.26 -22.84 -9.57
C ALA A 44 -19.08 -22.10 -8.92
N GLN A 45 -18.13 -22.83 -8.31
CA GLN A 45 -16.94 -22.24 -7.71
C GLN A 45 -16.07 -21.53 -8.76
N GLY A 46 -15.88 -22.12 -9.93
CA GLY A 46 -15.11 -21.52 -11.01
C GLY A 46 -15.71 -20.22 -11.52
N VAL A 47 -17.02 -20.20 -11.78
CA VAL A 47 -17.74 -18.98 -12.21
C VAL A 47 -17.69 -17.91 -11.13
N SER A 48 -17.98 -18.25 -9.87
CA SER A 48 -17.91 -17.29 -8.76
C SER A 48 -16.52 -16.67 -8.62
N TYR A 49 -15.46 -17.46 -8.79
CA TYR A 49 -14.08 -16.96 -8.75
C TYR A 49 -13.79 -15.98 -9.89
N LEU A 50 -14.20 -16.31 -11.11
CA LEU A 50 -14.00 -15.45 -12.28
C LEU A 50 -14.77 -14.13 -12.15
N VAL A 51 -16.02 -14.19 -11.71
CA VAL A 51 -16.84 -12.98 -11.48
C VAL A 51 -16.20 -12.10 -10.41
N LEU A 52 -15.75 -12.68 -9.29
CA LEU A 52 -15.07 -11.93 -8.25
C LEU A 52 -13.80 -11.25 -8.78
N GLN A 53 -13.00 -11.94 -9.59
CA GLN A 53 -11.80 -11.36 -10.19
C GLN A 53 -12.12 -10.19 -11.12
N ASP A 54 -13.15 -10.33 -11.94
CA ASP A 54 -13.58 -9.29 -12.88
C ASP A 54 -14.09 -8.06 -12.13
N GLU A 55 -14.92 -8.24 -11.10
CA GLU A 55 -15.39 -7.16 -10.24
C GLU A 55 -14.22 -6.47 -9.53
N MET A 56 -13.24 -7.22 -9.02
CA MET A 56 -12.04 -6.66 -8.39
C MET A 56 -11.19 -5.86 -9.38
N ALA A 57 -11.01 -6.35 -10.62
CA ALA A 57 -10.29 -5.66 -11.67
C ALA A 57 -11.00 -4.36 -12.09
N SER A 58 -12.32 -4.41 -12.27
CA SER A 58 -13.17 -3.25 -12.56
C SER A 58 -13.07 -2.18 -11.47
N LEU A 59 -13.21 -2.57 -10.19
CA LEU A 59 -13.05 -1.65 -9.06
C LEU A 59 -11.66 -1.03 -8.98
N SER A 60 -10.63 -1.81 -9.34
CA SER A 60 -9.24 -1.35 -9.37
C SER A 60 -9.04 -0.25 -10.42
N GLN A 61 -9.65 -0.39 -11.60
CA GLN A 61 -9.56 0.60 -12.69
C GLN A 61 -10.29 1.89 -12.31
N ILE A 62 -11.51 1.80 -11.77
CA ILE A 62 -12.30 2.99 -11.40
C ILE A 62 -11.61 3.82 -10.32
N LYS A 63 -11.02 3.15 -9.32
CA LYS A 63 -10.40 3.84 -8.17
C LYS A 63 -8.90 4.04 -8.32
N ASN A 64 -8.33 3.66 -9.47
CA ASN A 64 -6.89 3.66 -9.77
C ASN A 64 -6.03 3.14 -8.61
N ARG A 65 -6.46 2.05 -7.96
CA ARG A 65 -5.81 1.47 -6.78
C ARG A 65 -5.98 -0.03 -6.78
N ALA A 66 -4.98 -0.77 -6.30
CA ALA A 66 -5.04 -2.22 -6.24
C ALA A 66 -6.31 -2.72 -5.52
N PRO A 67 -6.91 -3.82 -5.99
CA PRO A 67 -8.06 -4.40 -5.32
C PRO A 67 -7.64 -4.85 -3.91
N LEU A 68 -8.51 -4.64 -2.92
CA LEU A 68 -8.26 -4.85 -1.47
C LEU A 68 -7.34 -3.82 -0.79
N THR A 69 -7.09 -2.67 -1.40
CA THR A 69 -6.43 -1.56 -0.69
C THR A 69 -7.30 -1.05 0.47
N MET A 70 -6.75 -1.08 1.68
CA MET A 70 -7.37 -0.51 2.88
C MET A 70 -6.57 0.72 3.34
N ARG A 71 -7.28 1.80 3.64
CA ARG A 71 -6.68 3.04 4.15
C ARG A 71 -7.34 3.42 5.47
N PHE A 72 -6.52 3.59 6.49
CA PHE A 72 -6.93 4.06 7.81
C PHE A 72 -6.48 5.50 7.99
N TYR A 73 -7.37 6.34 8.49
CA TYR A 73 -7.06 7.73 8.80
C TYR A 73 -7.10 7.92 10.30
N PHE A 74 -6.03 8.50 10.86
CA PHE A 74 -5.95 8.85 12.26
C PHE A 74 -5.54 10.32 12.39
N ALA A 75 -6.41 11.11 13.01
CA ALA A 75 -6.13 12.51 13.32
C ALA A 75 -5.80 12.65 14.82
N ALA A 76 -4.56 13.00 15.12
CA ALA A 76 -4.13 13.26 16.49
C ALA A 76 -4.78 14.55 17.00
N ARG A 77 -5.54 14.48 18.11
CA ARG A 77 -6.26 15.64 18.67
C ARG A 77 -5.64 16.27 19.91
N ARG A 78 -4.92 15.50 20.73
CA ARG A 78 -4.49 15.93 22.08
C ARG A 78 -3.01 15.74 22.39
N LYS A 79 -2.36 14.78 21.74
CA LYS A 79 -0.93 14.50 21.92
C LYS A 79 -0.28 14.40 20.55
N PRO A 80 0.90 15.01 20.36
CA PRO A 80 1.66 14.83 19.14
C PRO A 80 2.01 13.35 18.98
N VAL A 81 1.80 12.85 17.78
CA VAL A 81 2.14 11.48 17.41
C VAL A 81 3.54 11.49 16.82
N THR A 82 4.44 10.70 17.39
CA THR A 82 5.80 10.57 16.85
C THR A 82 5.82 9.57 15.70
N ILE A 83 6.75 9.77 14.76
CA ILE A 83 6.93 8.87 13.61
C ILE A 83 7.18 7.42 14.07
N ALA A 84 7.95 7.24 15.15
CA ALA A 84 8.20 5.92 15.75
C ALA A 84 6.89 5.23 16.20
N MET A 85 5.99 5.98 16.84
CA MET A 85 4.70 5.44 17.27
C MET A 85 3.81 5.05 16.08
N VAL A 86 3.83 5.82 14.99
CA VAL A 86 3.09 5.46 13.77
C VAL A 86 3.66 4.19 13.14
N ARG A 87 4.99 4.05 13.08
CA ARG A 87 5.66 2.85 12.54
C ARG A 87 5.29 1.60 13.33
N ASP A 88 5.30 1.67 14.66
CA ASP A 88 4.89 0.55 15.52
C ASP A 88 3.43 0.19 15.30
N LEU A 89 2.56 1.20 15.20
CA LEU A 89 1.15 1.02 14.94
C LEU A 89 0.91 0.39 13.56
N GLN A 90 1.59 0.85 12.51
CA GLN A 90 1.53 0.27 11.16
C GLN A 90 1.86 -1.23 11.18
N GLN A 91 2.94 -1.62 11.86
CA GLN A 91 3.33 -3.04 11.97
C GLN A 91 2.29 -3.86 12.73
N GLN A 92 1.70 -3.32 13.80
CA GLN A 92 0.63 -3.99 14.54
C GLN A 92 -0.63 -4.15 13.69
N PHE A 93 -1.06 -3.10 12.99
CA PHE A 93 -2.21 -3.17 12.08
C PHE A 93 -1.99 -4.20 10.97
N ALA A 94 -0.81 -4.22 10.36
CA ALA A 94 -0.49 -5.21 9.34
C ALA A 94 -0.59 -6.65 9.87
N ARG A 95 -0.10 -6.91 11.08
CA ARG A 95 -0.23 -8.24 11.72
C ARG A 95 -1.68 -8.60 12.00
N VAL A 96 -2.45 -7.68 12.57
CA VAL A 96 -3.87 -7.91 12.88
C VAL A 96 -4.68 -8.16 11.60
N ILE A 97 -4.43 -7.38 10.54
CA ILE A 97 -5.12 -7.56 9.26
C ILE A 97 -4.74 -8.92 8.65
N ALA A 98 -3.45 -9.26 8.62
CA ALA A 98 -3.00 -10.55 8.10
C ALA A 98 -3.63 -11.73 8.86
N ASP A 99 -3.65 -11.65 10.20
CA ASP A 99 -4.24 -12.68 11.08
C ASP A 99 -5.76 -12.81 10.89
N LYS A 100 -6.49 -11.69 10.81
CA LYS A 100 -7.95 -11.70 10.71
C LYS A 100 -8.47 -12.03 9.31
N THR A 101 -7.75 -11.63 8.27
CA THR A 101 -8.17 -11.86 6.88
C THR A 101 -7.60 -13.15 6.30
N GLY A 102 -6.51 -13.67 6.88
CA GLY A 102 -5.75 -14.77 6.29
C GLY A 102 -5.02 -14.38 4.99
N LEU A 103 -5.00 -13.09 4.63
CA LEU A 103 -4.38 -12.61 3.40
C LEU A 103 -2.97 -12.06 3.66
N PRO A 104 -1.99 -12.36 2.78
CA PRO A 104 -0.65 -11.80 2.90
C PRO A 104 -0.66 -10.30 2.56
N ILE A 105 -0.01 -9.49 3.39
CA ILE A 105 0.17 -8.07 3.11
C ILE A 105 1.29 -7.91 2.08
N ARG A 106 0.96 -7.38 0.89
CA ARG A 106 1.92 -7.15 -0.20
C ARG A 106 2.73 -5.88 -0.02
N GLU A 107 2.05 -4.81 0.40
CA GLU A 107 2.64 -3.49 0.51
C GLU A 107 2.00 -2.74 1.68
N GLN A 108 2.78 -1.89 2.34
CA GLN A 108 2.35 -1.05 3.43
C GLN A 108 2.96 0.33 3.24
N ILE A 109 2.11 1.34 3.18
CA ILE A 109 2.54 2.73 3.00
C ILE A 109 2.17 3.50 4.26
N MET A 110 3.16 4.18 4.85
CA MET A 110 2.95 5.12 5.94
C MET A 110 2.87 6.53 5.37
N TYR A 111 1.78 7.23 5.69
CA TYR A 111 1.58 8.63 5.37
C TYR A 111 1.38 9.40 6.68
N VAL A 112 2.34 10.27 7.02
CA VAL A 112 2.25 11.14 8.20
C VAL A 112 2.27 12.58 7.74
N GLU A 113 1.19 13.29 8.03
CA GLU A 113 1.08 14.71 7.76
C GLU A 113 1.31 15.50 9.04
N GLY A 114 2.22 16.47 8.96
CA GLY A 114 2.51 17.41 10.03
C GLY A 114 1.44 18.50 10.18
N PRO A 115 1.52 19.31 11.25
CA PRO A 115 0.67 20.49 11.36
C PRO A 115 0.99 21.49 10.24
N THR A 116 0.06 22.41 9.98
CA THR A 116 0.29 23.54 9.08
C THR A 116 1.48 24.36 9.56
N MET A 117 2.42 24.60 8.65
CA MET A 117 3.61 25.43 8.85
C MET A 117 3.62 26.58 7.85
N TYR A 118 4.38 27.62 8.16
CA TYR A 118 4.54 28.79 7.30
C TYR A 118 6.01 28.91 6.90
N LEU A 119 6.28 29.09 5.61
CA LEU A 119 7.61 29.43 5.11
C LEU A 119 7.81 30.93 5.18
N ARG A 120 8.96 31.40 5.66
CA ARG A 120 9.36 32.81 5.58
C ARG A 120 10.72 32.93 4.92
N SER A 121 10.83 33.88 3.99
CA SER A 121 12.11 34.27 3.38
C SER A 121 13.07 34.83 4.43
N LEU A 122 14.37 34.69 4.20
CA LEU A 122 15.37 35.27 5.08
C LEU A 122 15.40 36.81 4.97
N PRO A 123 15.70 37.54 6.07
CA PRO A 123 15.76 39.01 6.08
C PRO A 123 16.72 39.66 5.08
N ASP A 124 17.72 38.91 4.58
CA ASP A 124 18.74 39.41 3.65
C ASP A 124 18.66 38.74 2.26
N GLY A 125 17.57 38.03 1.96
CA GLY A 125 17.42 37.26 0.72
C GLY A 125 16.95 38.12 -0.47
N PRO A 126 17.21 37.70 -1.72
CA PRO A 126 16.74 38.42 -2.93
C PRO A 126 15.21 38.45 -3.05
N GLN A 127 14.50 37.55 -2.36
CA GLN A 127 13.04 37.51 -2.26
C GLN A 127 12.50 38.18 -0.98
N TYR A 128 13.35 38.91 -0.25
CA TYR A 128 12.94 39.64 0.94
C TYR A 128 12.30 40.97 0.54
N ASP A 129 11.01 41.10 0.83
CA ASP A 129 10.28 42.36 0.73
C ASP A 129 9.88 42.82 2.16
N PRO A 130 10.45 43.95 2.64
CA PRO A 130 10.16 44.49 3.97
C PRO A 130 8.71 44.92 4.18
N GLU A 131 7.98 45.28 3.10
CA GLU A 131 6.56 45.64 3.17
C GLU A 131 5.65 44.41 3.04
N ALA A 132 6.13 43.37 2.35
CA ALA A 132 5.46 42.06 2.21
C ALA A 132 5.91 41.03 3.26
N TYR A 133 6.46 41.48 4.40
CA TYR A 133 6.96 40.67 5.53
C TYR A 133 5.95 39.61 6.05
N ASP A 134 4.67 39.75 5.66
CA ASP A 134 3.53 38.88 5.99
C ASP A 134 2.94 38.06 4.82
N LEU A 135 3.37 38.26 3.57
CA LEU A 135 2.64 37.76 2.39
C LEU A 135 3.06 36.39 1.86
N ILE A 136 4.18 35.81 2.32
CA ILE A 136 4.43 34.36 2.15
C ILE A 136 4.02 33.61 3.43
N ALA A 137 2.96 34.03 4.11
CA ALA A 137 2.30 33.18 5.11
C ALA A 137 1.47 32.07 4.41
N THR A 138 2.02 31.43 3.37
CA THR A 138 1.33 30.34 2.67
C THR A 138 1.35 29.11 3.58
N PRO A 139 0.18 28.58 3.97
CA PRO A 139 0.09 27.40 4.80
C PRO A 139 0.59 26.20 3.99
N LEU A 140 1.67 25.58 4.46
CA LEU A 140 2.21 24.36 3.88
C LEU A 140 2.07 23.20 4.87
N SER A 141 1.68 22.05 4.36
CA SER A 141 1.73 20.80 5.12
C SER A 141 2.96 20.00 4.70
N PHE A 142 3.67 19.51 5.70
CA PHE A 142 4.81 18.63 5.49
C PHE A 142 4.33 17.20 5.60
N VAL A 143 4.65 16.40 4.59
CA VAL A 143 4.27 15.00 4.53
C VAL A 143 5.54 14.16 4.59
N VAL A 144 5.53 13.19 5.49
CA VAL A 144 6.53 12.12 5.52
C VAL A 144 5.89 10.86 4.95
N VAL A 145 6.49 10.36 3.87
CA VAL A 145 6.11 9.09 3.24
C VAL A 145 7.34 8.19 3.23
N GLU A 146 7.17 6.94 3.66
CA GLU A 146 8.24 5.95 3.60
C GLU A 146 8.50 5.49 2.17
N ASN A 147 9.78 5.29 1.84
CA ASN A 147 10.24 4.82 0.53
C ASN A 147 9.78 5.69 -0.66
N ILE A 148 9.48 6.97 -0.40
CA ILE A 148 9.00 7.89 -1.44
C ILE A 148 10.01 8.08 -2.58
N GLU A 149 11.30 7.90 -2.30
CA GLU A 149 12.40 8.02 -3.26
C GLU A 149 12.18 7.20 -4.55
N SER A 150 11.71 5.96 -4.45
CA SER A 150 11.47 5.11 -5.63
C SER A 150 10.22 5.46 -6.41
N HIS A 151 9.43 6.43 -5.94
CA HIS A 151 8.13 6.80 -6.48
C HIS A 151 8.03 8.26 -6.92
N ILE A 152 9.11 9.03 -6.78
CA ILE A 152 9.17 10.43 -7.23
C ILE A 152 10.09 10.56 -8.42
N GLN A 153 9.74 11.46 -9.33
CA GLN A 153 10.58 11.82 -10.46
C GLN A 153 11.09 13.24 -10.23
N ILE A 154 12.38 13.38 -9.97
CA ILE A 154 12.96 14.71 -9.80
C ILE A 154 12.96 15.43 -11.16
N VAL A 155 12.31 16.58 -11.21
CA VAL A 155 12.25 17.49 -12.36
C VAL A 155 13.47 18.40 -12.37
N ASP A 156 13.82 18.95 -11.19
CA ASP A 156 14.96 19.85 -11.02
C ASP A 156 15.62 19.67 -9.64
N GLY A 157 16.92 19.94 -9.58
CA GLY A 157 17.72 19.85 -8.37
C GLY A 157 18.31 18.46 -8.10
N ARG A 158 18.49 18.14 -6.81
CA ARG A 158 19.23 16.96 -6.38
C ARG A 158 18.31 15.73 -6.24
N PRO A 159 18.82 14.53 -6.55
CA PRO A 159 18.20 13.27 -6.14
C PRO A 159 17.93 13.21 -4.62
N PHE A 160 16.85 12.54 -4.23
CA PHE A 160 16.40 12.48 -2.83
C PHE A 160 17.42 11.83 -1.88
N ASP A 161 18.16 10.84 -2.37
CA ASP A 161 19.24 10.13 -1.64
C ASP A 161 20.52 10.96 -1.45
N GLN A 162 20.71 12.01 -2.26
CA GLN A 162 21.97 12.76 -2.34
C GLN A 162 21.95 14.10 -1.59
N ALA A 163 20.89 14.42 -0.84
CA ALA A 163 20.90 15.64 -0.06
C ALA A 163 21.85 15.57 1.13
N VAL A 164 22.67 16.62 1.24
CA VAL A 164 23.60 16.78 2.35
C VAL A 164 22.79 17.17 3.58
N ARG A 165 22.86 16.31 4.61
CA ARG A 165 22.40 16.65 5.95
C ARG A 165 23.37 17.67 6.53
N GLY A 166 22.91 18.90 6.69
CA GLY A 166 23.70 20.01 7.22
C GLY A 166 22.92 20.81 8.26
N GLU A 167 23.29 22.07 8.42
CA GLU A 167 22.62 23.01 9.33
C GLU A 167 21.18 23.35 8.88
N ARG A 168 20.91 23.22 7.58
CA ARG A 168 19.57 23.40 6.99
C ARG A 168 19.01 22.06 6.53
N MET A 169 17.72 21.84 6.78
CA MET A 169 17.04 20.63 6.34
C MET A 169 16.71 20.71 4.84
N PRO A 170 17.12 19.73 4.03
CA PRO A 170 16.71 19.64 2.64
C PRO A 170 15.23 19.29 2.53
N ILE A 171 14.50 20.03 1.68
CA ILE A 171 13.11 19.73 1.35
C ILE A 171 12.94 19.59 -0.16
N TRP A 172 12.01 18.71 -0.55
CA TRP A 172 11.57 18.53 -1.93
C TRP A 172 10.12 18.93 -2.03
N ILE A 173 9.81 19.73 -3.03
CA ILE A 173 8.47 20.27 -3.23
C ILE A 173 7.90 19.76 -4.55
N HIS A 174 6.58 19.62 -4.60
CA HIS A 174 5.89 19.25 -5.82
C HIS A 174 6.03 20.37 -6.86
N GLU A 175 6.16 20.03 -8.15
CA GLU A 175 6.30 20.99 -9.25
C GLU A 175 5.21 22.06 -9.24
N GLU A 176 3.95 21.67 -9.04
CA GLU A 176 2.82 22.60 -8.92
C GLU A 176 3.03 23.60 -7.78
N THR A 177 3.49 23.13 -6.62
CA THR A 177 3.76 23.94 -5.44
C THR A 177 4.93 24.90 -5.66
N GLY A 178 6.00 24.43 -6.33
CA GLY A 178 7.14 25.27 -6.71
C GLY A 178 6.76 26.37 -7.69
N ASN A 179 6.02 26.02 -8.75
CA ASN A 179 5.59 26.96 -9.79
C ASN A 179 4.61 28.01 -9.26
N LEU A 180 3.64 27.60 -8.43
CA LEU A 180 2.65 28.52 -7.85
C LEU A 180 3.30 29.55 -6.90
N MET A 181 4.34 29.13 -6.17
CA MET A 181 5.03 30.01 -5.21
C MET A 181 6.29 30.68 -5.78
N GLY A 182 6.65 30.40 -7.03
CA GLY A 182 7.87 30.93 -7.65
C GLY A 182 9.15 30.46 -6.97
N MET A 183 9.11 29.30 -6.32
CA MET A 183 10.23 28.75 -5.55
C MET A 183 11.22 28.01 -6.46
N GLN A 184 12.52 28.20 -6.21
CA GLN A 184 13.60 27.60 -6.99
C GLN A 184 14.53 26.73 -6.15
N VAL A 185 15.21 25.79 -6.82
CA VAL A 185 16.22 24.94 -6.19
C VAL A 185 17.37 25.79 -5.65
N GLY A 186 17.78 25.50 -4.41
CA GLY A 186 18.85 26.21 -3.72
C GLY A 186 18.38 27.37 -2.85
N GLU A 187 17.10 27.76 -2.94
CA GLU A 187 16.54 28.81 -2.11
C GLU A 187 16.41 28.38 -0.65
N VAL A 188 16.57 29.35 0.24
CA VAL A 188 16.66 29.16 1.68
C VAL A 188 15.52 29.85 2.39
N TYR A 189 14.91 29.13 3.33
CA TYR A 189 13.75 29.61 4.08
C TYR A 189 13.84 29.22 5.55
N ASN A 190 13.02 29.87 6.36
CA ASN A 190 12.77 29.47 7.74
C ASN A 190 11.32 29.00 7.87
N LEU A 191 11.14 27.81 8.42
CA LEU A 191 9.82 27.26 8.73
C LEU A 191 9.40 27.64 10.13
N TYR A 192 8.16 28.09 10.26
CA TYR A 192 7.51 28.42 11.51
C TYR A 192 6.28 27.55 11.73
N THR A 193 6.03 27.17 12.98
CA THR A 193 4.82 26.44 13.36
C THR A 193 3.94 27.35 14.20
N GLN A 194 2.61 27.21 14.15
CA GLN A 194 1.75 28.01 15.04
C GLN A 194 2.04 27.79 16.54
N ALA A 195 2.58 26.62 16.89
CA ALA A 195 2.84 26.23 18.28
C ALA A 195 4.21 26.69 18.81
N SER A 196 5.14 27.09 17.93
CA SER A 196 6.51 27.44 18.30
C SER A 196 7.09 28.46 17.32
N ASP A 197 7.64 29.54 17.88
CA ASP A 197 8.32 30.61 17.15
C ASP A 197 9.80 30.28 16.85
N GLN A 198 10.26 29.06 17.18
CA GLN A 198 11.59 28.60 16.80
C GLN A 198 11.63 28.25 15.31
N PRO A 199 12.45 28.96 14.50
CA PRO A 199 12.54 28.67 13.08
C PRO A 199 13.27 27.34 12.83
N VAL A 200 12.72 26.52 11.94
CA VAL A 200 13.43 25.37 11.38
C VAL A 200 14.04 25.81 10.04
N PRO A 201 15.37 25.95 9.95
CA PRO A 201 16.00 26.43 8.73
C PRO A 201 15.98 25.34 7.66
N VAL A 202 15.46 25.66 6.48
CA VAL A 202 15.32 24.73 5.36
C VAL A 202 15.91 25.30 4.08
N TYR A 203 16.14 24.43 3.10
CA TYR A 203 16.44 24.82 1.73
C TYR A 203 15.79 23.87 0.74
N ILE A 204 15.45 24.38 -0.45
CA ILE A 204 14.85 23.59 -1.51
C ILE A 204 15.96 22.79 -2.19
N ALA A 205 15.97 21.48 -1.95
CA ALA A 205 16.96 20.57 -2.51
C ALA A 205 16.57 20.09 -3.91
N GLY A 206 15.27 20.04 -4.21
CA GLY A 206 14.77 19.67 -5.53
C GLY A 206 13.26 19.84 -5.68
N ILE A 207 12.79 19.71 -6.91
CA ILE A 207 11.40 19.77 -7.35
C ILE A 207 11.04 18.44 -8.01
N TRP A 208 9.88 17.88 -7.70
CA TRP A 208 9.43 16.57 -8.19
C TRP A 208 7.95 16.53 -8.55
#